data_AF-A0A5C5AGB4-F1
#
_entry.id   AF-A0A5C5AGB4-F1
#
_cell.length_a   1.000
_cell.length_b   1.000
_cell.length_c   1.000
_cell.angle_alpha   90.00
_cell.angle_beta   90.00
_cell.angle_gamma   90.00
#
_symmetry.space_group_name_H-M   'P 1'
#
loop_
_entity.id
_entity.type
_entity.pdbx_description
1 polymer ?
#
loop_
_entity_poly.entity_id
_entity_poly.type
_entity_poly.pdbx_seq_one_letter_code
_entity_poly.pdbx_strand_id
1 'polypeptide(L)'
;MEEDIVGYFKQVEKFDYITIDLDKKFFYMEIVQLETNITLLKISLNLNKDETIVQGKTEHYDPYRLEQLIQSFKHTAQTCIEHNLRSPEELFAFWKGN
;
A
#
# COMPACT_ATOMS: atom_id res chain seq x y z
N MET A 1 24.16 -33.30 1.66
CA MET A 1 23.70 -32.09 0.97
C MET A 1 22.27 -31.93 1.45
N GLU A 2 22.07 -31.12 2.49
CA GLU A 2 20.71 -30.76 2.91
C GLU A 2 20.13 -29.92 1.77
N GLU A 3 18.99 -30.35 1.25
CA GLU A 3 18.26 -29.60 0.23
C GLU A 3 17.86 -28.27 0.84
N ASP A 4 18.42 -27.17 0.32
CA ASP A 4 17.96 -25.81 0.60
C ASP A 4 16.49 -25.71 0.16
N ILE A 5 15.57 -25.96 1.10
CA ILE A 5 14.14 -25.68 0.93
C ILE A 5 13.99 -24.17 0.99
N VAL A 6 14.36 -23.49 -0.10
CA VAL A 6 13.94 -22.12 -0.35
C VAL A 6 12.43 -22.18 -0.51
N GLY A 7 11.70 -21.95 0.58
CA GLY A 7 10.25 -21.93 0.60
C GLY A 7 9.75 -21.04 -0.53
N TYR A 8 9.08 -21.65 -1.50
CA TYR A 8 8.53 -20.93 -2.66
C TYR A 8 7.37 -20.07 -2.15
N PHE A 9 7.64 -18.81 -1.81
CA PHE A 9 6.61 -17.85 -1.42
C PHE A 9 5.77 -17.53 -2.67
N LYS A 10 4.67 -18.25 -2.86
CA LYS A 10 3.69 -17.92 -3.89
C LYS A 10 2.99 -16.62 -3.48
N GLN A 11 3.08 -15.60 -4.32
CA GLN A 11 2.29 -14.39 -4.16
C GLN A 11 0.80 -14.72 -4.31
N VAL A 12 0.01 -14.41 -3.29
CA VAL A 12 -1.45 -14.68 -3.25
C VAL A 12 -2.29 -13.40 -3.31
N GLU A 13 -1.68 -12.25 -3.02
CA GLU A 13 -2.32 -10.94 -2.96
C GLU A 13 -1.47 -9.91 -3.73
N LYS A 14 -2.14 -8.85 -4.21
CA LYS A 14 -1.48 -7.70 -4.83
C LYS A 14 -2.19 -6.41 -4.41
N PHE A 15 -1.44 -5.32 -4.47
CA PHE A 15 -2.03 -3.98 -4.46
C PHE A 15 -2.65 -3.70 -5.83
N ASP A 16 -3.86 -3.15 -5.81
CA ASP A 16 -4.61 -2.74 -7.01
C ASP A 16 -5.34 -1.40 -6.74
N TYR A 17 -5.85 -0.78 -7.80
CA TYR A 17 -6.63 0.46 -7.75
C TYR A 17 -6.02 1.59 -6.90
N ILE A 18 -4.71 1.82 -7.06
CA ILE A 18 -3.99 2.90 -6.34
C ILE A 18 -4.43 4.25 -6.91
N THR A 19 -4.98 5.11 -6.07
CA THR A 19 -5.37 6.48 -6.42
C THR A 19 -4.59 7.47 -5.58
N ILE A 20 -4.05 8.50 -6.23
CA ILE A 20 -3.33 9.60 -5.61
C ILE A 20 -3.98 10.90 -6.09
N ASP A 21 -4.62 11.62 -5.18
CA ASP A 21 -5.15 12.97 -5.42
C ASP A 21 -4.38 13.94 -4.50
N LEU A 22 -3.31 14.54 -5.04
CA LEU A 22 -2.46 15.46 -4.29
C LEU A 22 -3.19 16.75 -3.89
N ASP A 23 -4.11 17.23 -4.73
CA ASP A 23 -4.86 18.47 -4.47
C ASP A 23 -5.79 18.28 -3.25
N LYS A 24 -6.43 17.11 -3.16
CA LYS A 24 -7.26 16.75 -2.00
C LYS A 24 -6.48 16.08 -0.87
N LYS A 25 -5.17 15.87 -1.04
CA LYS A 25 -4.29 15.08 -0.15
C LYS A 25 -4.93 13.74 0.24
N PHE A 26 -5.51 13.08 -0.76
CA PHE A 26 -6.26 11.84 -0.61
C PHE A 26 -5.54 10.72 -1.33
N PHE A 27 -5.37 9.60 -0.62
CA PHE A 27 -4.70 8.41 -1.14
C PHE A 27 -5.57 7.20 -0.88
N TYR A 28 -5.60 6.29 -1.85
CA TYR A 28 -6.41 5.08 -1.78
C TYR A 28 -5.67 3.91 -2.40
N MET A 29 -5.87 2.73 -1.83
CA MET A 29 -5.40 1.48 -2.39
C MET A 29 -6.36 0.35 -2.04
N GLU A 30 -6.44 -0.63 -2.93
CA GLU A 30 -7.07 -1.92 -2.68
C GLU A 30 -6.01 -3.02 -2.55
N ILE A 31 -6.28 -3.99 -1.70
CA ILE A 31 -5.56 -5.26 -1.66
C ILE A 31 -6.54 -6.30 -2.20
N VAL A 32 -6.16 -6.97 -3.29
CA VAL A 32 -7.01 -7.95 -3.97
C VAL A 32 -6.34 -9.31 -3.97
N GLN A 33 -7.14 -10.37 -3.88
CA GLN A 33 -6.67 -11.73 -4.07
C GLN A 33 -6.31 -11.93 -5.56
N LEU A 34 -5.10 -12.43 -5.84
CA LEU A 34 -4.54 -12.48 -7.20
C LEU A 34 -5.34 -13.43 -8.12
N GLU A 35 -5.84 -14.54 -7.59
CA GLU A 35 -6.56 -15.55 -8.38
C GLU A 35 -8.00 -15.16 -8.71
N THR A 36 -8.67 -14.39 -7.85
CA THR A 36 -10.11 -14.11 -7.95
C THR A 36 -10.42 -12.64 -8.22
N ASN A 37 -9.44 -11.74 -8.06
CA ASN A 37 -9.61 -10.28 -8.03
C ASN A 37 -10.63 -9.77 -7.01
N ILE A 38 -10.96 -10.58 -5.99
CA ILE A 38 -11.82 -10.12 -4.89
C ILE A 38 -11.01 -9.16 -4.01
N THR A 39 -11.56 -7.97 -3.75
CA THR A 39 -11.00 -7.01 -2.81
C THR A 39 -11.08 -7.55 -1.38
N LEU A 40 -9.93 -7.69 -0.75
CA LEU A 40 -9.77 -8.13 0.65
C LEU A 40 -9.70 -6.93 1.59
N LEU A 41 -8.93 -5.90 1.22
CA LEU A 41 -8.81 -4.66 1.99
C LEU A 41 -8.92 -3.43 1.09
N LYS A 42 -9.47 -2.37 1.66
CA LYS A 42 -9.49 -1.01 1.12
C LYS A 42 -8.89 -0.11 2.18
N ILE A 43 -7.84 0.63 1.82
CA ILE A 43 -7.18 1.59 2.71
C ILE A 43 -7.30 2.96 2.07
N SER A 44 -7.88 3.91 2.78
CA SER A 44 -7.91 5.32 2.37
C SER A 44 -7.28 6.22 3.43
N LEU A 45 -6.47 7.16 2.96
CA LEU A 45 -5.86 8.20 3.76
C LEU A 45 -6.41 9.55 3.32
N ASN A 46 -6.96 10.32 4.27
CA ASN A 46 -7.29 11.72 4.07
C ASN A 46 -6.40 12.55 4.99
N LEU A 47 -5.31 13.05 4.42
CA LEU A 47 -4.29 13.76 5.21
C LEU A 47 -4.72 15.17 5.61
N ASN A 48 -5.74 15.75 4.96
CA ASN A 48 -6.32 17.02 5.40
C ASN A 48 -7.11 16.87 6.72
N LYS A 49 -7.64 15.68 7.00
CA LYS A 49 -8.42 15.37 8.20
C LYS A 49 -7.67 14.50 9.22
N ASP A 50 -6.42 14.13 8.92
CA ASP A 50 -5.67 13.10 9.65
C ASP A 50 -6.49 11.79 9.82
N GLU A 51 -7.25 11.42 8.79
CA GLU A 51 -8.17 10.29 8.83
C GLU A 51 -7.59 9.11 8.05
N THR A 52 -7.67 7.93 8.65
CA THR A 52 -7.33 6.66 8.00
C THR A 52 -8.52 5.72 8.15
N ILE A 53 -9.03 5.24 7.02
CA ILE A 53 -10.12 4.27 7.00
C ILE A 53 -9.57 2.99 6.41
N VAL A 54 -9.76 1.90 7.15
CA VAL A 54 -9.43 0.54 6.73
C VAL A 54 -10.72 -0.25 6.72
N GLN A 55 -11.06 -0.83 5.57
CA GLN A 55 -12.28 -1.61 5.37
C GLN A 55 -11.95 -2.94 4.72
N GLY A 56 -12.75 -3.96 5.01
CA GLY A 56 -12.60 -5.31 4.45
C GLY A 56 -12.25 -6.33 5.53
N LYS A 57 -11.60 -7.42 5.11
CA LYS A 57 -11.27 -8.59 5.94
C LYS A 57 -10.02 -8.33 6.79
N THR A 58 -10.04 -7.32 7.64
CA THR A 58 -8.88 -6.93 8.48
C THR A 58 -8.46 -8.05 9.44
N GLU A 59 -9.41 -8.88 9.85
CA GLU A 59 -9.20 -10.04 10.70
C GLU A 59 -8.35 -11.15 10.06
N HIS A 60 -8.14 -11.11 8.74
CA HIS A 60 -7.25 -12.04 8.03
C HIS A 60 -5.76 -11.66 8.15
N TYR A 61 -5.45 -10.47 8.66
CA TYR A 61 -4.10 -9.92 8.69
C TYR A 61 -3.57 -9.88 10.11
N ASP A 62 -2.26 -10.11 10.24
CA ASP A 62 -1.56 -9.82 11.48
C ASP A 62 -1.68 -8.32 11.81
N PRO A 63 -2.18 -7.93 12.99
CA PRO A 63 -2.42 -6.53 13.32
C PRO A 63 -1.17 -5.65 13.25
N TYR A 64 -0.02 -6.19 13.65
CA TYR A 64 1.24 -5.44 13.64
C TYR A 64 1.70 -5.18 12.20
N ARG A 65 1.61 -6.17 11.31
CA ARG A 65 1.94 -6.01 9.88
C ARG A 65 0.96 -5.09 9.18
N LEU A 66 -0.33 -5.14 9.53
CA LEU A 66 -1.32 -4.22 8.98
C LEU A 66 -1.04 -2.76 9.40
N GLU A 67 -0.70 -2.53 10.67
CA GLU A 67 -0.28 -1.22 11.15
C GLU A 67 0.99 -0.72 10.43
N GLN A 68 2.00 -1.58 10.28
CA GLN A 68 3.21 -1.25 9.51
C GLN A 68 2.90 -0.87 8.06
N LEU A 69 1.97 -1.56 7.41
CA LEU A 69 1.52 -1.23 6.06
C LEU A 69 0.88 0.16 6.03
N ILE A 70 -0.01 0.46 6.97
CA ILE A 70 -0.68 1.77 7.06
C ILE A 70 0.33 2.89 7.28
N GLN A 71 1.28 2.70 8.20
CA GLN A 71 2.33 3.70 8.46
C GLN A 71 3.24 3.92 7.25
N SER A 72 3.62 2.84 6.57
CA SER A 72 4.41 2.92 5.33
C SER A 72 3.64 3.65 4.22
N PHE A 73 2.32 3.43 4.14
CA PHE A 73 1.47 4.11 3.17
C PHE A 73 1.32 5.60 3.49
N LYS A 74 1.16 5.97 4.77
CA LYS A 74 1.16 7.38 5.22
C LYS A 74 2.48 8.07 4.87
N HIS A 75 3.60 7.43 5.17
CA HIS A 75 4.92 7.98 4.85
C HIS A 75 5.07 8.21 3.35
N THR A 76 4.69 7.22 2.54
CA THR A 76 4.72 7.32 1.07
C THR A 76 3.83 8.48 0.58
N ALA A 77 2.62 8.60 1.11
CA ALA A 77 1.70 9.68 0.76
C ALA A 77 2.27 11.06 1.10
N GLN A 78 2.95 11.17 2.25
CA GLN A 78 3.61 12.39 2.70
C GLN A 78 4.77 12.77 1.79
N THR A 79 5.64 11.81 1.42
CA THR A 79 6.70 12.01 0.42
C THR A 79 6.14 12.50 -0.92
N CYS A 80 5.03 11.92 -1.38
CA CYS A 80 4.39 12.34 -2.62
C CYS A 80 3.92 13.81 -2.55
N ILE A 81 3.40 14.26 -1.41
CA ILE A 81 2.98 15.65 -1.23
C ILE A 81 4.18 16.59 -1.15
N GLU A 82 5.17 16.27 -0.31
CA GLU A 82 6.34 17.12 -0.06
C GLU A 82 7.16 17.39 -1.33
N HIS A 83 7.19 16.40 -2.23
CA HIS A 83 7.95 16.48 -3.47
C HIS A 83 7.06 16.61 -4.72
N ASN A 84 5.74 16.78 -4.56
CA ASN A 84 4.75 16.90 -5.64
C ASN A 84 4.87 15.74 -6.67
N LEU A 85 5.02 14.51 -6.18
CA LEU A 85 5.13 13.28 -6.97
C LEU A 85 3.74 12.78 -7.35
N ARG A 86 3.42 12.81 -8.64
CA ARG A 86 2.09 12.58 -9.21
C ARG A 86 1.92 11.21 -9.85
N SER A 87 2.98 10.43 -9.92
CA SER A 87 2.96 9.10 -10.52
C SER A 87 3.87 8.11 -9.78
N PRO A 88 3.59 6.80 -9.87
CA PRO A 88 4.52 5.78 -9.39
C PRO A 88 5.93 5.93 -9.99
N GLU A 89 6.04 6.30 -11.26
CA GLU A 89 7.32 6.50 -11.94
C GLU A 89 8.14 7.62 -11.27
N GLU A 90 7.51 8.75 -10.95
CA GLU A 90 8.14 9.86 -10.22
C GLU A 90 8.56 9.44 -8.81
N LEU A 91 7.72 8.69 -8.10
CA LEU A 91 8.03 8.15 -6.78
C LEU A 91 9.23 7.19 -6.81
N PHE A 92 9.25 6.25 -7.75
CA PHE A 92 10.37 5.32 -7.89
C PHE A 92 11.65 6.00 -8.34
N ALA A 93 11.57 7.02 -9.20
CA ALA A 93 12.72 7.82 -9.58
C ALA A 93 13.28 8.60 -8.37
N PHE A 94 12.41 9.17 -7.55
CA PHE A 94 12.78 9.87 -6.32
C PHE A 94 13.51 8.95 -5.33
N TRP A 95 13.04 7.73 -5.12
CA TRP A 95 13.69 6.76 -4.22
C TRP A 95 14.97 6.14 -4.77
N LYS A 96 15.18 6.10 -6.09
CA LYS A 96 16.46 5.63 -6.66
C LYS A 96 17.56 6.68 -6.56
N GLY A 97 17.19 7.95 -6.46
CA GLY A 97 18.12 9.09 -6.40
C GLY A 97 18.54 9.50 -4.99
N ASN A 98 17.89 8.96 -3.94
CA ASN A 98 18.17 9.20 -2.53
C ASN A 98 18.62 7.91 -1.85
#